data_AF-A0A1V4MXX3-F1
#
_entry.id   AF-A0A1V4MXX3-F1
#
_cell.length_a   1.000
_cell.length_b   1.000
_cell.length_c   1.000
_cell.angle_alpha   90.00
_cell.angle_beta   90.00
_cell.angle_gamma   90.00
#
_symmetry.space_group_name_H-M   'P 1'
#
loop_
_entity.id
_entity.type
_entity.pdbx_description
1 polymer ?
#
loop_
_entity_poly.entity_id
_entity_poly.type
_entity_poly.pdbx_seq_one_letter_code
_entity_poly.pdbx_strand_id
1 'polypeptide(L)'
;MSYSMALLALVAIASAQEQTPVHAYPLMDQVDVNAYVVGPGDVLWFSFPGTMPGDTTGGSGPLLLEVTPDGYAVMPSVGAWRVSGLTLAEAASMIERGFSSRFPGLSGIAGLAGMRVFQAAVTGHVNAPGIVEVTGADGLEKVLEKAGGIASTGSMTRVMIIGGNDTSVVDLTRFLLRGDVSSNPPLSLGQRVHVPEAGEFVMMEGAIHFTQPVSAGFGGGTEQLVWSNSRRGMTEYIPGETASELVARMGGTQPWALRDSCYVLREGGTVTGTVIPAPLDDQETDPVLLPNDLVVCPGTPPVVTVSGEVTNPGIYPHTAGMGALFYVDQAGGFLRAARRSGTSVRLPEGDEVDADDLPSVPAGSSVNVPRKMMVGWEDPLLIITSVASVIIAWKSLE
;
A
#
# COMPACT_ATOMS: atom_id res chain seq x y z
N MET A 1 43.66 7.52 -72.39
CA MET A 1 43.30 6.17 -72.88
C MET A 1 42.89 5.33 -71.69
N SER A 2 41.76 4.63 -71.82
CA SER A 2 41.09 3.80 -70.82
C SER A 2 41.95 2.63 -70.33
N TYR A 3 41.80 2.23 -69.06
CA TYR A 3 41.64 0.82 -68.67
C TYR A 3 40.92 0.69 -67.32
N SER A 4 40.07 -0.33 -67.28
CA SER A 4 39.09 -0.73 -66.26
C SER A 4 39.70 -1.55 -65.10
N MET A 5 38.88 -1.69 -64.04
CA MET A 5 38.78 -2.80 -63.07
C MET A 5 39.46 -2.70 -61.68
N ALA A 6 38.58 -2.52 -60.69
CA ALA A 6 38.28 -3.47 -59.60
C ALA A 6 38.94 -3.31 -58.21
N LEU A 7 38.01 -3.19 -57.24
CA LEU A 7 38.00 -3.80 -55.90
C LEU A 7 38.89 -3.24 -54.79
N LEU A 8 38.29 -2.48 -53.86
CA LEU A 8 38.31 -2.76 -52.41
C LEU A 8 37.36 -1.79 -51.69
N ALA A 9 36.11 -2.20 -51.53
CA ALA A 9 35.20 -1.60 -50.57
C ALA A 9 35.61 -2.08 -49.17
N LEU A 10 36.31 -1.24 -48.42
CA LEU A 10 36.62 -1.48 -47.01
C LEU A 10 35.34 -1.21 -46.21
N VAL A 11 34.70 -2.27 -45.74
CA VAL A 11 33.59 -2.19 -44.79
C VAL A 11 34.15 -1.70 -43.46
N ALA A 12 33.92 -0.43 -43.13
CA ALA A 12 34.13 0.09 -41.79
C ALA A 12 32.96 -0.37 -40.92
N ILE A 13 33.16 -1.46 -40.16
CA ILE A 13 32.25 -1.85 -39.09
C ILE A 13 32.44 -0.81 -37.98
N ALA A 14 31.57 0.19 -37.93
CA ALA A 14 31.44 1.04 -36.76
C ALA A 14 30.83 0.19 -35.65
N SER A 15 31.65 -0.23 -34.68
CA SER A 15 31.15 -0.77 -33.42
C SER A 15 30.56 0.40 -32.62
N ALA A 16 29.27 0.66 -32.80
CA ALA A 16 28.51 1.40 -31.81
C ALA A 16 28.51 0.53 -30.55
N GLN A 17 29.28 0.91 -29.52
CA GLN A 17 29.03 0.38 -28.18
C GLN A 17 27.63 0.85 -27.81
N GLU A 18 26.66 -0.06 -27.82
CA GLU A 18 25.40 0.16 -27.14
C GLU A 18 25.74 0.44 -25.68
N GLN A 19 25.67 1.71 -25.27
CA GLN A 19 25.67 2.07 -23.86
C GLN A 19 24.41 1.43 -23.28
N THR A 20 24.57 0.26 -22.65
CA THR A 20 23.50 -0.37 -21.88
C THR A 20 22.96 0.70 -20.93
N PRO A 21 21.67 1.04 -21.00
CA PRO A 21 21.11 2.05 -20.12
C PRO A 21 21.36 1.61 -18.69
N VAL A 22 22.03 2.45 -17.90
CA VAL A 22 22.15 2.23 -16.46
C VAL A 22 20.73 2.17 -15.92
N HIS A 23 20.29 1.01 -15.47
CA HIS A 23 18.99 0.87 -14.83
C HIS A 23 18.98 1.78 -13.58
N ALA A 24 18.26 2.89 -13.67
CA ALA A 24 18.09 3.79 -12.55
C ALA A 24 17.11 3.15 -11.57
N TYR A 25 17.63 2.66 -10.43
CA TYR A 25 16.80 2.25 -9.32
C TYR A 25 16.36 3.51 -8.55
N PRO A 26 15.06 3.67 -8.26
CA PRO A 26 14.61 4.80 -7.47
C PRO A 26 15.19 4.70 -6.06
N LEU A 27 15.88 5.75 -5.62
CA LEU A 27 16.47 5.86 -4.28
C LEU A 27 15.68 6.86 -3.44
N MET A 28 15.59 6.61 -2.13
CA MET A 28 14.96 7.54 -1.19
C MET A 28 15.79 8.81 -0.99
N ASP A 29 17.11 8.71 -1.06
CA ASP A 29 18.06 9.81 -0.93
C ASP A 29 19.32 9.51 -1.79
N GLN A 30 20.23 10.48 -1.89
CA GLN A 30 21.56 10.27 -2.47
C GLN A 30 22.30 9.17 -1.70
N VAL A 31 23.10 8.37 -2.42
CA VAL A 31 23.93 7.34 -1.79
C VAL A 31 24.94 8.02 -0.87
N ASP A 32 24.83 7.74 0.44
CA ASP A 32 25.83 8.20 1.41
C ASP A 32 27.14 7.44 1.19
N VAL A 33 28.13 8.16 0.70
CA VAL A 33 29.47 7.64 0.38
C VAL A 33 30.20 7.06 1.59
N ASN A 34 29.83 7.46 2.81
CA ASN A 34 30.44 6.98 4.06
C ASN A 34 29.70 5.78 4.66
N ALA A 35 28.46 5.52 4.23
CA ALA A 35 27.66 4.39 4.72
C ALA A 35 27.59 3.23 3.71
N TYR A 36 27.65 3.52 2.40
CA TYR A 36 27.58 2.50 1.36
C TYR A 36 28.83 1.62 1.35
N VAL A 37 28.65 0.31 1.56
CA VAL A 37 29.74 -0.67 1.58
C VAL A 37 29.88 -1.35 0.22
N VAL A 38 31.01 -1.07 -0.44
CA VAL A 38 31.36 -1.61 -1.76
C VAL A 38 31.59 -3.12 -1.68
N GLY A 39 31.22 -3.84 -2.73
CA GLY A 39 31.42 -5.28 -2.85
C GLY A 39 31.14 -5.80 -4.25
N PRO A 40 31.21 -7.13 -4.44
CA PRO A 40 31.14 -7.75 -5.74
C PRO A 40 29.89 -7.35 -6.55
N GLY A 41 30.09 -7.07 -7.84
CA GLY A 41 29.04 -6.64 -8.77
C GLY A 41 28.73 -5.13 -8.75
N ASP A 42 29.33 -4.35 -7.83
CA ASP A 42 29.27 -2.89 -7.91
C ASP A 42 30.07 -2.42 -9.13
N VAL A 43 29.61 -1.35 -9.78
CA VAL A 43 30.34 -0.72 -10.88
C VAL A 43 30.79 0.66 -10.40
N LEU A 44 32.10 0.85 -10.30
CA LEU A 44 32.70 2.13 -9.98
C LEU A 44 33.03 2.88 -11.27
N TRP A 45 32.81 4.18 -11.33
CA TRP A 45 33.34 5.00 -12.42
C TRP A 45 34.61 5.70 -11.95
N PHE A 46 35.55 5.89 -12.86
CA PHE A 46 36.78 6.64 -12.64
C PHE A 46 37.01 7.61 -13.79
N SER A 47 37.32 8.86 -13.48
CA SER A 47 37.65 9.87 -14.49
C SER A 47 38.87 10.68 -14.06
N PHE A 48 39.70 11.07 -15.01
CA PHE A 48 40.82 11.98 -14.81
C PHE A 48 40.86 12.95 -15.98
N PRO A 49 41.35 14.18 -15.78
CA PRO A 49 41.48 15.16 -16.86
C PRO A 49 42.63 14.78 -17.80
N GLY A 50 42.37 14.75 -19.10
CA GLY A 50 43.36 14.49 -20.16
C GLY A 50 43.19 13.12 -20.83
N THR A 51 44.14 12.77 -21.70
CA THR A 51 44.19 11.46 -22.37
C THR A 51 45.13 10.51 -21.64
N MET A 52 44.72 9.25 -21.49
CA MET A 52 45.57 8.22 -20.90
C MET A 52 46.81 8.00 -21.80
N PRO A 53 48.04 7.94 -21.26
CA PRO A 53 49.21 7.64 -22.09
C PRO A 53 49.08 6.26 -22.75
N GLY A 54 48.96 6.23 -24.08
CA GLY A 54 48.77 5.00 -24.87
C GLY A 54 47.35 4.75 -25.37
N ASP A 55 46.38 5.60 -25.02
CA ASP A 55 45.02 5.57 -25.59
C ASP A 55 45.00 6.33 -26.93
N THR A 56 44.81 5.60 -28.03
CA THR A 56 44.65 6.15 -29.39
C THR A 56 43.17 6.30 -29.80
N THR A 57 42.22 5.95 -28.92
CA THR A 57 40.79 5.87 -29.24
C THR A 57 39.98 7.12 -28.89
N GLY A 58 40.59 8.15 -28.26
CA GLY A 58 39.92 9.43 -28.03
C GLY A 58 38.68 9.33 -27.13
N GLY A 59 38.65 8.34 -26.22
CA GLY A 59 37.51 8.05 -25.36
C GLY A 59 37.39 9.02 -24.19
N SER A 60 36.66 10.12 -24.38
CA SER A 60 36.36 11.16 -23.37
C SER A 60 35.32 10.72 -22.32
N GLY A 61 35.32 9.45 -21.90
CA GLY A 61 34.33 8.89 -20.99
C GLY A 61 34.95 8.40 -19.68
N PRO A 62 34.18 8.35 -18.58
CA PRO A 62 34.65 7.72 -17.35
C PRO A 62 34.89 6.22 -17.59
N LEU A 63 35.99 5.70 -17.04
CA LEU A 63 36.30 4.28 -17.03
C LEU A 63 35.40 3.57 -16.02
N LEU A 64 34.69 2.54 -16.46
CA LEU A 64 33.87 1.69 -15.60
C LEU A 64 34.70 0.51 -15.09
N LEU A 65 34.73 0.35 -13.77
CA LEU A 65 35.45 -0.66 -13.02
C LEU A 65 34.43 -1.52 -12.28
N GLU A 66 34.10 -2.68 -12.85
CA GLU A 66 33.27 -3.66 -12.17
C GLU A 66 34.08 -4.34 -11.05
N VAL A 67 33.49 -4.40 -9.85
CA VAL A 67 34.09 -5.08 -8.71
C VAL A 67 33.93 -6.59 -8.88
N THR A 68 35.06 -7.28 -8.98
CA THR A 68 35.12 -8.71 -9.25
C THR A 68 34.53 -9.55 -8.09
N PRO A 69 34.16 -10.81 -8.33
CA PRO A 69 33.67 -11.73 -7.28
C PRO A 69 34.61 -11.92 -6.08
N ASP A 70 35.92 -11.80 -6.29
CA ASP A 70 36.96 -11.82 -5.25
C ASP A 70 37.18 -10.45 -4.58
N GLY A 71 36.43 -9.42 -4.98
CA GLY A 71 36.32 -8.14 -4.30
C GLY A 71 37.32 -7.07 -4.75
N TYR A 72 37.86 -7.18 -5.96
CA TYR A 72 38.84 -6.25 -6.51
C TYR A 72 38.21 -5.31 -7.54
N ALA A 73 38.62 -4.04 -7.52
CA ALA A 73 38.46 -3.13 -8.64
C ALA A 73 39.72 -3.20 -9.51
N VAL A 74 39.57 -3.62 -10.76
CA VAL A 74 40.70 -3.83 -11.68
C VAL A 74 40.73 -2.73 -12.73
N MET A 75 41.79 -1.91 -12.70
CA MET A 75 42.05 -0.88 -13.69
C MET A 75 43.15 -1.34 -14.66
N PRO A 76 42.82 -1.58 -15.95
CA PRO A 76 43.79 -2.05 -16.93
C PRO A 76 45.03 -1.16 -17.00
N SER A 77 46.22 -1.77 -17.05
CA SER A 77 47.52 -1.08 -17.14
C SER A 77 47.91 -0.20 -15.93
N VAL A 78 47.08 -0.13 -14.88
CA VAL A 78 47.35 0.66 -13.67
C VAL A 78 47.52 -0.23 -12.44
N GLY A 79 46.53 -1.07 -12.13
CA GLY A 79 46.57 -1.93 -10.94
C GLY A 79 45.22 -2.53 -10.57
N ALA A 80 45.23 -3.33 -9.51
CA ALA A 80 44.03 -3.92 -8.90
C ALA A 80 44.03 -3.65 -7.40
N TRP A 81 42.90 -3.22 -6.86
CA TRP A 81 42.75 -2.86 -5.44
C TRP A 81 41.58 -3.60 -4.81
N ARG A 82 41.79 -4.16 -3.62
CA ARG A 82 40.73 -4.84 -2.87
C ARG A 82 39.81 -3.79 -2.24
N VAL A 83 38.65 -3.58 -2.84
CA VAL A 83 37.68 -2.56 -2.43
C VAL A 83 36.48 -3.15 -1.68
N SER A 84 36.27 -4.46 -1.74
CA SER A 84 35.16 -5.11 -1.05
C SER A 84 35.27 -5.00 0.47
N GLY A 85 34.20 -4.54 1.10
CA GLY A 85 34.10 -4.30 2.54
C GLY A 85 34.52 -2.90 2.97
N LEU A 86 34.99 -2.05 2.05
CA LEU A 86 35.26 -0.64 2.31
C LEU A 86 34.01 0.21 2.05
N THR A 87 33.92 1.35 2.71
CA THR A 87 32.97 2.39 2.32
C THR A 87 33.29 2.92 0.92
N LEU A 88 32.30 3.47 0.22
CA LEU A 88 32.51 4.04 -1.11
C LEU A 88 33.58 5.14 -1.10
N ALA A 89 33.61 5.98 -0.06
CA ALA A 89 34.63 7.00 0.11
C ALA A 89 36.05 6.41 0.26
N GLU A 90 36.21 5.36 1.06
CA GLU A 90 37.50 4.67 1.25
C GLU A 90 37.95 3.96 -0.03
N ALA A 91 37.03 3.29 -0.73
CA ALA A 91 37.30 2.63 -2.00
C ALA A 91 37.73 3.64 -3.07
N ALA A 92 37.02 4.76 -3.20
CA ALA A 92 37.37 5.84 -4.11
C ALA A 92 38.77 6.39 -3.81
N SER A 93 39.04 6.72 -2.55
CA SER A 93 40.35 7.22 -2.12
C SER A 93 41.48 6.20 -2.37
N MET A 94 41.22 4.90 -2.22
CA MET A 94 42.19 3.85 -2.52
C MET A 94 42.55 3.80 -4.01
N ILE A 95 41.54 3.88 -4.89
CA ILE A 95 41.73 3.89 -6.34
C ILE A 95 42.47 5.16 -6.78
N GLU A 96 42.06 6.33 -6.28
CA GLU A 96 42.66 7.62 -6.62
C GLU A 96 44.14 7.69 -6.23
N ARG A 97 44.48 7.27 -4.99
CA ARG A 97 45.89 7.21 -4.55
C ARG A 97 46.70 6.19 -5.35
N GLY A 98 46.10 5.04 -5.67
CA GLY A 98 46.73 4.02 -6.50
C GLY A 98 47.08 4.54 -7.90
N PHE A 99 46.16 5.29 -8.51
CA PHE A 99 46.37 5.93 -9.80
C PHE A 99 47.46 6.99 -9.76
N SER A 100 47.39 7.95 -8.83
CA SER A 100 48.38 9.03 -8.73
C SER A 100 49.79 8.53 -8.39
N SER A 101 49.91 7.39 -7.69
CA SER A 101 51.21 6.76 -7.44
C SER A 101 51.86 6.20 -8.71
N ARG A 102 51.05 5.73 -9.67
CA ARG A 102 51.53 5.17 -10.94
C ARG A 102 51.80 6.23 -12.00
N PHE A 103 51.07 7.35 -11.95
CA PHE A 103 51.18 8.49 -12.86
C PHE A 103 51.36 9.81 -12.09
N PRO A 104 52.60 10.14 -11.68
CA PRO A 104 52.88 11.39 -10.98
C PRO A 104 52.44 12.61 -11.80
N GLY A 105 51.70 13.53 -11.18
CA GLY A 105 51.18 14.75 -11.82
C GLY A 105 49.77 14.61 -12.41
N LEU A 106 49.18 13.41 -12.42
CA LEU A 106 47.78 13.18 -12.76
C LEU A 106 46.96 12.87 -11.50
N SER A 107 45.76 13.43 -11.44
CA SER A 107 44.77 13.15 -10.38
C SER A 107 43.48 12.69 -11.04
N GLY A 108 42.84 11.68 -10.46
CA GLY A 108 41.54 11.20 -10.90
C GLY A 108 40.52 11.27 -9.77
N ILE A 109 39.26 11.06 -10.12
CA ILE A 109 38.12 11.00 -9.23
C ILE A 109 37.42 9.67 -9.48
N ALA A 110 37.10 8.95 -8.41
CA ALA A 110 36.32 7.74 -8.45
C ALA A 110 34.94 7.93 -7.79
N GLY A 111 33.95 7.16 -8.24
CA GLY A 111 32.63 7.15 -7.63
C GLY A 111 31.84 5.90 -8.01
N LEU A 112 30.59 5.82 -7.57
CA LEU A 112 29.69 4.71 -7.89
C LEU A 112 28.93 5.01 -9.18
N ALA A 113 29.02 4.11 -10.14
CA ALA A 113 28.31 4.18 -11.43
C ALA A 113 27.04 3.32 -11.42
N GLY A 114 27.12 2.16 -10.77
CA GLY A 114 26.02 1.22 -10.63
C GLY A 114 26.13 0.45 -9.32
N MET A 115 25.00 0.30 -8.64
CA MET A 115 24.90 -0.53 -7.43
C MET A 115 24.74 -1.99 -7.84
N ARG A 116 25.35 -2.89 -7.08
CA ARG A 116 25.10 -4.32 -7.24
C ARG A 116 23.64 -4.65 -6.97
N VAL A 117 23.13 -5.60 -7.75
CA VAL A 117 21.85 -6.27 -7.51
C VAL A 117 22.17 -7.68 -7.04
N PHE A 118 21.58 -8.08 -5.93
CA PHE A 118 21.77 -9.41 -5.37
C PHE A 118 20.45 -9.96 -4.84
N GLN A 119 20.43 -11.26 -4.57
CA GLN A 119 19.27 -11.95 -4.05
C GLN A 119 19.35 -12.06 -2.52
N ALA A 120 18.25 -11.73 -1.86
CA ALA A 120 18.08 -11.94 -0.43
C ALA A 120 16.90 -12.89 -0.19
N ALA A 121 17.07 -13.84 0.72
CA ALA A 121 15.97 -14.70 1.16
C ALA A 121 15.15 -14.00 2.24
N VAL A 122 13.84 -13.91 2.06
CA VAL A 122 12.88 -13.39 3.04
C VAL A 122 11.97 -14.54 3.49
N THR A 123 11.92 -14.79 4.79
CA THR A 123 11.26 -15.96 5.38
C THR A 123 10.43 -15.59 6.61
N GLY A 124 9.56 -16.50 7.06
CA GLY A 124 8.72 -16.32 8.24
C GLY A 124 7.36 -15.72 7.90
N HIS A 125 6.85 -14.85 8.79
CA HIS A 125 5.50 -14.28 8.73
C HIS A 125 5.44 -13.04 7.81
N VAL A 126 5.67 -13.28 6.52
CA VAL A 126 5.48 -12.31 5.43
C VAL A 126 4.42 -12.81 4.46
N ASN A 127 3.81 -11.93 3.66
CA ASN A 127 2.72 -12.32 2.76
C ASN A 127 3.18 -13.17 1.57
N ALA A 128 4.41 -12.99 1.10
CA ALA A 128 5.02 -13.79 0.04
C ALA A 128 6.48 -14.16 0.38
N PRO A 129 6.70 -15.22 1.19
CA PRO A 129 8.04 -15.71 1.48
C PRO A 129 8.76 -16.17 0.22
N GLY A 130 10.05 -15.87 0.09
CA GLY A 130 10.80 -16.23 -1.10
C GLY A 130 12.13 -15.48 -1.24
N ILE A 131 12.73 -15.63 -2.40
CA ILE A 131 13.94 -14.89 -2.78
C ILE A 131 13.51 -13.64 -3.52
N VAL A 132 14.03 -12.48 -3.09
CA VAL A 132 13.76 -11.18 -3.70
C VAL A 132 15.06 -10.55 -4.19
N GLU A 133 14.98 -9.78 -5.27
CA GLU A 133 16.11 -9.01 -5.79
C GLU A 133 16.22 -7.67 -5.06
N VAL A 134 17.42 -7.35 -4.58
CA VAL A 134 17.73 -6.23 -3.68
C VAL A 134 18.94 -5.49 -4.22
N THR A 135 18.92 -4.17 -4.15
CA THR A 135 20.08 -3.34 -4.48
C THR A 135 20.96 -3.10 -3.26
N GLY A 136 22.23 -2.74 -3.45
CA GLY A 136 23.14 -2.37 -2.35
C GLY A 136 22.68 -1.21 -1.46
N ALA A 137 21.66 -0.45 -1.89
CA ALA A 137 21.10 0.68 -1.14
C ALA A 137 19.65 0.45 -0.66
N ASP A 138 19.03 -0.68 -1.02
CA ASP A 138 17.66 -0.99 -0.58
C ASP A 138 17.64 -1.25 0.94
N GLY A 139 16.80 -0.50 1.66
CA GLY A 139 16.51 -0.71 3.08
C GLY A 139 15.67 -1.96 3.34
N LEU A 140 15.65 -2.40 4.60
CA LEU A 140 14.84 -3.52 5.08
C LEU A 140 13.35 -3.41 4.70
N GLU A 141 12.76 -2.21 4.80
CA GLU A 141 11.36 -1.99 4.44
C GLU A 141 11.10 -2.33 2.97
N LYS A 142 11.95 -1.87 2.05
CA LYS A 142 11.79 -2.14 0.62
C LYS A 142 11.91 -3.63 0.29
N VAL A 143 12.78 -4.33 1.03
CA VAL A 143 12.94 -5.78 0.92
C VAL A 143 11.67 -6.52 1.36
N LEU A 144 11.06 -6.07 2.46
CA LEU A 144 9.80 -6.63 2.94
C LEU A 144 8.64 -6.28 2.01
N GLU A 145 8.58 -5.07 1.46
CA GLU A 145 7.59 -4.67 0.43
C GLU A 145 7.65 -5.61 -0.78
N LYS A 146 8.85 -5.92 -1.28
CA LYS A 146 9.07 -6.90 -2.37
C LYS A 146 8.61 -8.32 -1.99
N ALA A 147 8.60 -8.66 -0.70
CA ALA A 147 8.04 -9.90 -0.16
C ALA A 147 6.53 -9.80 0.17
N GLY A 148 5.83 -8.79 -0.35
CA GLY A 148 4.40 -8.57 -0.13
C GLY A 148 4.06 -7.92 1.21
N GLY A 149 5.06 -7.44 1.97
CA GLY A 149 4.91 -6.88 3.30
C GLY A 149 4.88 -7.92 4.42
N ILE A 150 4.93 -7.43 5.66
CA ILE A 150 4.78 -8.26 6.86
C ILE A 150 3.32 -8.78 6.92
N ALA A 151 3.16 -10.06 7.24
CA ALA A 151 1.83 -10.65 7.42
C ALA A 151 1.18 -10.14 8.71
N SER A 152 -0.13 -10.23 8.84
CA SER A 152 -0.86 -9.75 10.02
C SER A 152 -0.49 -10.43 11.35
N THR A 153 0.18 -11.58 11.27
CA THR A 153 0.71 -12.34 12.42
C THR A 153 2.22 -12.19 12.61
N GLY A 154 2.89 -11.40 11.75
CA GLY A 154 4.34 -11.20 11.80
C GLY A 154 4.74 -10.03 12.71
N SER A 155 5.91 -10.14 13.32
CA SER A 155 6.46 -9.09 14.17
C SER A 155 7.12 -7.99 13.35
N MET A 156 6.64 -6.76 13.54
CA MET A 156 7.24 -5.51 13.07
C MET A 156 8.36 -5.03 14.01
N THR A 157 8.29 -5.39 15.29
CA THR A 157 9.25 -4.95 16.32
C THR A 157 10.51 -5.82 16.39
N ARG A 158 10.46 -7.05 15.85
CA ARG A 158 11.55 -8.03 15.96
C ARG A 158 11.95 -8.65 14.63
N VAL A 159 12.00 -7.86 13.57
CA VAL A 159 12.48 -8.34 12.26
C VAL A 159 13.96 -8.71 12.37
N MET A 160 14.34 -9.91 11.93
CA MET A 160 15.70 -10.41 12.06
C MET A 160 16.44 -10.31 10.73
N ILE A 161 17.59 -9.64 10.73
CA ILE A 161 18.58 -9.68 9.64
C ILE A 161 19.70 -10.63 10.06
N ILE A 162 19.87 -11.71 9.30
CA ILE A 162 20.83 -12.76 9.62
C ILE A 162 21.95 -12.74 8.59
N GLY A 163 23.19 -12.51 9.02
CA GLY A 163 24.38 -12.50 8.19
C GLY A 163 25.47 -13.41 8.77
N GLY A 164 25.81 -14.50 8.10
CA GLY A 164 26.78 -15.46 8.63
C GLY A 164 26.36 -16.02 9.99
N ASN A 165 27.13 -15.69 11.04
CA ASN A 165 26.85 -16.07 12.44
C ASN A 165 26.18 -14.95 13.26
N ASP A 166 26.03 -13.75 12.70
CA ASP A 166 25.47 -12.60 13.39
C ASP A 166 23.98 -12.44 13.04
N THR A 167 23.17 -12.13 14.06
CA THR A 167 21.74 -11.82 13.90
C THR A 167 21.45 -10.46 14.51
N SER A 168 21.04 -9.51 13.68
CA SER A 168 20.57 -8.20 14.10
C SER A 168 19.05 -8.22 14.20
N VAL A 169 18.50 -7.71 15.30
CA VAL A 169 17.06 -7.56 15.48
C VAL A 169 16.72 -6.08 15.28
N VAL A 170 15.79 -5.83 14.38
CA VAL A 170 15.38 -4.49 13.95
C VAL A 170 13.93 -4.27 14.32
N ASP A 171 13.68 -3.17 15.04
CA ASP A 171 12.35 -2.64 15.30
C ASP A 171 11.96 -1.67 14.18
N LEU A 172 11.19 -2.17 13.21
CA LEU A 172 10.79 -1.43 12.04
C LEU A 172 9.66 -0.44 12.35
N THR A 173 8.98 -0.55 13.50
CA THR A 173 7.89 0.35 13.88
C THR A 173 8.38 1.79 14.03
N ARG A 174 9.62 1.99 14.50
CA ARG A 174 10.22 3.33 14.61
C ARG A 174 10.37 4.00 13.26
N PHE A 175 10.67 3.24 12.20
CA PHE A 175 10.69 3.76 10.84
C PHE A 175 9.27 4.02 10.32
N LEU A 176 8.38 3.02 10.41
CA LEU A 176 7.04 3.09 9.81
C LEU A 176 6.12 4.12 10.48
N LEU A 177 6.28 4.35 11.79
CA LEU A 177 5.39 5.22 12.57
C LEU A 177 6.01 6.59 12.87
N ARG A 178 7.34 6.66 13.04
CA ARG A 178 8.03 7.89 13.45
C ARG A 178 8.98 8.43 12.39
N GLY A 179 9.14 7.76 11.26
CA GLY A 179 10.06 8.16 10.20
C GLY A 179 11.54 8.04 10.60
N ASP A 180 11.88 7.24 11.62
CA ASP A 180 13.28 7.04 12.04
C ASP A 180 14.03 6.20 11.01
N VAL A 181 14.74 6.87 10.10
CA VAL A 181 15.53 6.26 9.01
C VAL A 181 16.61 5.30 9.55
N SER A 182 17.12 5.51 10.76
CA SER A 182 18.12 4.62 11.36
C SER A 182 17.59 3.22 11.64
N SER A 183 16.26 3.07 11.72
CA SER A 183 15.58 1.79 11.95
C SER A 183 15.23 1.06 10.64
N ASN A 184 15.71 1.55 9.49
CA ASN A 184 15.58 0.92 8.18
C ASN A 184 16.97 0.66 7.56
N PRO A 185 17.78 -0.25 8.14
CA PRO A 185 19.14 -0.48 7.66
C PRO A 185 19.16 -1.11 6.26
N PRO A 186 20.16 -0.80 5.41
CA PRO A 186 20.35 -1.44 4.12
C PRO A 186 20.80 -2.90 4.28
N LEU A 187 20.45 -3.75 3.32
CA LEU A 187 20.92 -5.13 3.29
C LEU A 187 22.29 -5.26 2.65
N SER A 188 23.10 -6.18 3.19
CA SER A 188 24.39 -6.57 2.66
C SER A 188 24.33 -7.94 1.95
N LEU A 189 25.31 -8.17 1.07
CA LEU A 189 25.42 -9.44 0.34
C LEU A 189 25.47 -10.63 1.30
N GLY A 190 24.68 -11.66 1.03
CA GLY A 190 24.62 -12.88 1.84
C GLY A 190 23.76 -12.78 3.11
N GLN A 191 23.18 -11.61 3.40
CA GLN A 191 22.19 -11.49 4.46
C GLN A 191 20.83 -12.05 4.01
N ARG A 192 20.09 -12.59 4.98
CA ARG A 192 18.71 -13.04 4.83
C ARG A 192 17.83 -12.37 5.88
N VAL A 193 16.57 -12.18 5.55
CA VAL A 193 15.58 -11.58 6.44
C VAL A 193 14.63 -12.68 6.93
N HIS A 194 14.38 -12.68 8.24
CA HIS A 194 13.42 -13.56 8.87
C HIS A 194 12.47 -12.73 9.73
N VAL A 195 11.17 -12.83 9.46
CA VAL A 195 10.12 -12.19 10.24
C VAL A 195 9.50 -13.24 11.17
N PRO A 196 9.75 -13.18 12.49
CA PRO A 196 9.15 -14.11 13.43
C PRO A 196 7.65 -13.83 13.60
N GLU A 197 6.94 -14.76 14.25
CA GLU A 197 5.59 -14.53 14.74
C GLU A 197 5.58 -13.38 15.77
N ALA A 198 4.57 -12.52 15.71
CA ALA A 198 4.32 -11.51 16.73
C ALA A 198 3.93 -12.19 18.05
N GLY A 199 4.51 -11.71 19.16
CA GLY A 199 4.32 -12.35 20.46
C GLY A 199 3.02 -11.95 21.15
N GLU A 200 2.71 -10.66 21.14
CA GLU A 200 1.53 -10.09 21.80
C GLU A 200 0.70 -9.32 20.78
N PHE A 201 -0.62 -9.31 20.97
CA PHE A 201 -1.56 -8.73 20.01
C PHE A 201 -2.52 -7.76 20.70
N VAL A 202 -3.02 -6.82 19.92
CA VAL A 202 -4.20 -6.01 20.25
C VAL A 202 -5.30 -6.30 19.24
N MET A 203 -6.53 -6.32 19.71
CA MET A 203 -7.71 -6.59 18.92
C MET A 203 -8.47 -5.31 18.63
N MET A 204 -9.20 -5.31 17.53
CA MET A 204 -9.94 -4.16 17.04
C MET A 204 -11.30 -4.60 16.53
N GLU A 205 -12.34 -3.84 16.88
CA GLU A 205 -13.70 -4.07 16.41
C GLU A 205 -14.42 -2.76 16.07
N GLY A 206 -15.26 -2.82 15.03
CA GLY A 206 -16.25 -1.80 14.73
C GLY A 206 -15.92 -0.98 13.49
N ALA A 207 -16.17 0.33 13.55
CA ALA A 207 -16.03 1.31 12.48
C ALA A 207 -14.56 1.76 12.29
N ILE A 208 -13.63 0.81 12.33
CA ILE A 208 -12.20 1.05 12.08
C ILE A 208 -11.92 0.78 10.59
N HIS A 209 -11.06 1.60 9.99
CA HIS A 209 -10.59 1.41 8.62
C HIS A 209 -9.29 0.59 8.66
N PHE A 210 -9.26 -0.53 7.92
CA PHE A 210 -8.10 -1.41 7.85
C PHE A 210 -7.46 -1.28 6.46
N THR A 211 -6.39 -0.49 6.36
CA THR A 211 -5.54 -0.41 5.17
C THR A 211 -4.41 -1.44 5.18
N GLN A 212 -4.05 -1.93 6.37
CA GLN A 212 -3.04 -2.96 6.56
C GLN A 212 -3.67 -4.36 6.73
N PRO A 213 -2.93 -5.44 6.39
CA PRO A 213 -3.40 -6.79 6.65
C PRO A 213 -3.70 -6.99 8.15
N VAL A 214 -4.93 -7.41 8.46
CA VAL A 214 -5.34 -7.83 9.80
C VAL A 214 -5.68 -9.31 9.80
N SER A 215 -5.40 -10.00 10.90
CA SER A 215 -5.82 -11.39 11.05
C SER A 215 -7.29 -11.43 11.48
N ALA A 216 -8.14 -12.10 10.69
CA ALA A 216 -9.60 -12.09 10.85
C ALA A 216 -10.15 -13.22 11.75
N GLY A 217 -9.30 -14.09 12.30
CA GLY A 217 -9.76 -15.32 12.95
C GLY A 217 -9.26 -15.52 14.37
N PHE A 218 -10.05 -15.14 15.39
CA PHE A 218 -9.86 -15.56 16.78
C PHE A 218 -11.19 -15.92 17.45
N GLY A 219 -11.20 -17.05 18.18
CA GLY A 219 -12.34 -17.57 18.92
C GLY A 219 -12.48 -16.99 20.32
N GLY A 220 -12.54 -15.66 20.44
CA GLY A 220 -12.63 -14.98 21.73
C GLY A 220 -13.32 -13.61 21.74
N GLY A 221 -13.82 -13.13 20.60
CA GLY A 221 -14.62 -11.90 20.60
C GLY A 221 -15.99 -12.15 21.24
N THR A 222 -16.52 -11.14 21.92
CA THR A 222 -17.88 -11.14 22.51
C THR A 222 -18.90 -11.81 21.59
N GLU A 223 -19.78 -12.63 22.16
CA GLU A 223 -20.85 -13.38 21.46
C GLU A 223 -21.78 -12.47 20.62
N GLN A 224 -21.66 -11.15 20.79
CA GLN A 224 -22.39 -10.14 20.05
C GLN A 224 -21.40 -9.15 19.43
N LEU A 225 -21.39 -9.10 18.09
CA LEU A 225 -20.75 -8.02 17.34
C LEU A 225 -21.43 -6.69 17.75
N VAL A 226 -20.66 -5.63 17.89
CA VAL A 226 -21.18 -4.27 18.13
C VAL A 226 -22.18 -3.86 17.05
N TRP A 227 -22.00 -4.40 15.83
CA TRP A 227 -22.94 -4.29 14.71
C TRP A 227 -22.73 -5.43 13.69
N SER A 228 -23.75 -5.74 12.89
CA SER A 228 -23.74 -6.89 11.94
C SER A 228 -22.66 -6.85 10.86
N ASN A 229 -22.05 -5.68 10.60
CA ASN A 229 -20.94 -5.49 9.65
C ASN A 229 -19.67 -4.92 10.32
N SER A 230 -19.56 -5.00 11.65
CA SER A 230 -18.32 -4.65 12.35
C SER A 230 -17.18 -5.52 11.83
N ARG A 231 -16.11 -4.89 11.34
CA ARG A 231 -14.89 -5.64 11.02
C ARG A 231 -14.15 -5.94 12.31
N ARG A 232 -13.63 -7.17 12.42
CA ARG A 232 -12.71 -7.56 13.48
C ARG A 232 -11.32 -7.76 12.88
N GLY A 233 -10.31 -7.38 13.62
CA GLY A 233 -8.92 -7.58 13.25
C GLY A 233 -8.04 -7.61 14.48
N MET A 234 -6.90 -8.27 14.38
CA MET A 234 -5.82 -8.10 15.34
C MET A 234 -4.52 -7.75 14.63
N THR A 235 -3.62 -7.11 15.37
CA THR A 235 -2.27 -6.74 14.95
C THR A 235 -1.33 -6.84 16.15
N GLU A 236 -0.02 -6.84 15.89
CA GLU A 236 0.99 -6.88 16.94
C GLU A 236 0.79 -5.70 17.91
N TYR A 237 0.92 -6.01 19.20
CA TYR A 237 1.00 -5.04 20.27
C TYR A 237 2.34 -4.30 20.19
N ILE A 238 2.30 -2.96 20.09
CA ILE A 238 3.49 -2.12 20.14
C ILE A 238 3.59 -1.49 21.54
N PRO A 239 4.70 -1.70 22.28
CA PRO A 239 4.86 -1.14 23.62
C PRO A 239 4.74 0.39 23.65
N GLY A 240 3.81 0.89 24.46
CA GLY A 240 3.55 2.31 24.63
C GLY A 240 2.62 2.93 23.58
N GLU A 241 2.10 2.16 22.63
CA GLU A 241 1.09 2.61 21.66
C GLU A 241 -0.25 2.89 22.36
N THR A 242 -0.90 4.00 22.01
CA THR A 242 -2.23 4.36 22.51
C THR A 242 -3.35 3.87 21.60
N ALA A 243 -4.61 3.95 22.06
CA ALA A 243 -5.76 3.55 21.26
C ALA A 243 -5.89 4.41 20.00
N SER A 244 -5.68 5.73 20.09
CA SER A 244 -5.71 6.61 18.92
C SER A 244 -4.58 6.33 17.93
N GLU A 245 -3.36 6.06 18.42
CA GLU A 245 -2.20 5.71 17.59
C GLU A 245 -2.42 4.39 16.83
N LEU A 246 -2.95 3.37 17.51
CA LEU A 246 -3.34 2.11 16.87
C LEU A 246 -4.34 2.35 15.74
N VAL A 247 -5.43 3.09 16.03
CA VAL A 247 -6.46 3.36 15.01
C VAL A 247 -5.88 4.13 13.84
N ALA A 248 -5.03 5.13 14.09
CA ALA A 248 -4.34 5.89 13.05
C ALA A 248 -3.43 4.99 12.19
N ARG A 249 -2.61 4.14 12.81
CA ARG A 249 -1.72 3.18 12.14
C ARG A 249 -2.48 2.23 11.23
N MET A 250 -3.65 1.78 11.65
CA MET A 250 -4.46 0.84 10.88
C MET A 250 -5.15 1.47 9.66
N GLY A 251 -5.16 2.80 9.55
CA GLY A 251 -5.81 3.53 8.46
C GLY A 251 -6.90 4.51 8.91
N GLY A 252 -7.05 4.71 10.22
CA GLY A 252 -8.04 5.61 10.80
C GLY A 252 -9.40 4.94 11.02
N THR A 253 -10.44 5.77 11.11
CA THR A 253 -11.82 5.32 11.27
C THR A 253 -12.59 5.38 9.96
N GLN A 254 -13.67 4.60 9.86
CA GLN A 254 -14.67 4.81 8.82
C GLN A 254 -15.33 6.20 8.98
N PRO A 255 -15.88 6.80 7.91
CA PRO A 255 -16.54 8.12 8.00
C PRO A 255 -17.72 8.20 8.98
N TRP A 256 -18.31 7.06 9.32
CA TRP A 256 -19.47 6.94 10.19
C TRP A 256 -19.14 6.45 11.61
N ALA A 257 -17.86 6.42 11.97
CA ALA A 257 -17.42 6.09 13.32
C ALA A 257 -17.79 7.20 14.29
N LEU A 258 -18.28 6.82 15.47
CA LEU A 258 -18.47 7.70 16.61
C LEU A 258 -17.15 7.77 17.37
N ARG A 259 -16.22 8.62 16.89
CA ARG A 259 -14.84 8.73 17.40
C ARG A 259 -14.78 9.06 18.90
N ASP A 260 -15.70 9.89 19.40
CA ASP A 260 -15.83 10.25 20.82
C ASP A 260 -16.36 9.10 21.70
N SER A 261 -16.94 8.08 21.09
CA SER A 261 -17.55 6.93 21.77
C SER A 261 -16.72 5.65 21.65
N CYS A 262 -15.48 5.73 21.13
CA CYS A 262 -14.56 4.61 21.14
C CYS A 262 -14.15 4.27 22.59
N TYR A 263 -13.86 3.00 22.84
CA TYR A 263 -13.45 2.49 24.14
C TYR A 263 -12.56 1.25 24.02
N VAL A 264 -11.79 0.99 25.06
CA VAL A 264 -10.99 -0.23 25.20
C VAL A 264 -11.68 -1.18 26.16
N LEU A 265 -11.84 -2.43 25.73
CA LEU A 265 -12.20 -3.55 26.59
C LEU A 265 -10.92 -4.25 27.03
N ARG A 266 -10.68 -4.25 28.35
CA ARG A 266 -9.52 -4.88 28.96
C ARG A 266 -9.98 -5.98 29.91
N GLU A 267 -9.52 -7.21 29.69
CA GLU A 267 -9.81 -8.33 30.60
C GLU A 267 -8.99 -8.21 31.89
N GLY A 268 -9.60 -7.59 32.91
CA GLY A 268 -9.00 -7.42 34.23
C GLY A 268 -9.17 -8.64 35.14
N GLY A 269 -8.80 -9.84 34.69
CA GLY A 269 -8.74 -11.08 35.52
C GLY A 269 -10.05 -11.49 36.25
N THR A 270 -11.15 -10.78 36.01
CA THR A 270 -12.47 -10.94 36.61
C THR A 270 -13.45 -11.08 35.46
N VAL A 271 -14.48 -11.92 35.61
CA VAL A 271 -15.41 -12.36 34.56
C VAL A 271 -16.10 -11.21 33.79
N THR A 272 -16.03 -9.98 34.29
CA THR A 272 -16.45 -8.75 33.60
C THR A 272 -15.24 -7.90 33.27
N GLY A 273 -14.87 -7.81 31.98
CA GLY A 273 -13.83 -6.89 31.50
C GLY A 273 -14.12 -5.43 31.85
N THR A 274 -13.07 -4.63 32.02
CA THR A 274 -13.18 -3.18 32.27
C THR A 274 -13.35 -2.43 30.96
N VAL A 275 -14.35 -1.53 30.90
CA VAL A 275 -14.55 -0.60 29.79
C VAL A 275 -13.82 0.70 30.10
N ILE A 276 -12.84 1.05 29.29
CA ILE A 276 -12.03 2.27 29.43
C ILE A 276 -12.40 3.20 28.26
N PRO A 277 -12.96 4.40 28.51
CA PRO A 277 -13.19 5.37 27.44
C PRO A 277 -11.90 5.69 26.69
N ALA A 278 -11.98 5.76 25.36
CA ALA A 278 -10.85 6.05 24.48
C ALA A 278 -11.31 6.93 23.31
N PRO A 279 -11.81 8.15 23.58
CA PRO A 279 -12.19 9.08 22.52
C PRO A 279 -10.96 9.41 21.66
N LEU A 280 -11.04 9.14 20.36
CA LEU A 280 -9.87 9.21 19.48
C LEU A 280 -9.37 10.63 19.20
N ASP A 281 -10.19 11.64 19.52
CA ASP A 281 -9.91 13.05 19.26
C ASP A 281 -9.46 13.80 20.53
N ASP A 282 -9.39 13.12 21.68
CA ASP A 282 -8.92 13.69 22.95
C ASP A 282 -7.72 12.92 23.51
N GLN A 283 -6.54 13.54 23.38
CA GLN A 283 -5.28 12.94 23.83
C GLN A 283 -5.14 12.87 25.36
N GLU A 284 -5.89 13.67 26.14
CA GLU A 284 -5.81 13.61 27.61
C GLU A 284 -6.45 12.33 28.17
N THR A 285 -7.41 11.77 27.43
CA THR A 285 -8.14 10.56 27.83
C THR A 285 -7.79 9.33 26.99
N ASP A 286 -6.79 9.42 26.12
CA ASP A 286 -6.34 8.34 25.25
C ASP A 286 -5.51 7.28 26.01
N PRO A 287 -6.05 6.07 26.25
CA PRO A 287 -5.38 5.08 27.07
C PRO A 287 -4.22 4.41 26.33
N VAL A 288 -3.10 4.20 27.04
CA VAL A 288 -2.03 3.31 26.59
C VAL A 288 -2.55 1.87 26.57
N LEU A 289 -2.34 1.19 25.45
CA LEU A 289 -2.78 -0.18 25.25
C LEU A 289 -1.90 -1.17 26.01
N LEU A 290 -2.52 -2.27 26.39
CA LEU A 290 -1.88 -3.45 26.95
C LEU A 290 -2.11 -4.66 26.04
N PRO A 291 -1.27 -5.71 26.16
CA PRO A 291 -1.50 -6.97 25.47
C PRO A 291 -2.91 -7.51 25.68
N ASN A 292 -3.53 -7.97 24.59
CA ASN A 292 -4.89 -8.50 24.52
C ASN A 292 -6.02 -7.50 24.78
N ASP A 293 -5.75 -6.19 24.80
CA ASP A 293 -6.80 -5.19 24.76
C ASP A 293 -7.62 -5.29 23.46
N LEU A 294 -8.93 -5.05 23.56
CA LEU A 294 -9.84 -4.92 22.43
C LEU A 294 -10.29 -3.46 22.30
N VAL A 295 -9.80 -2.79 21.26
CA VAL A 295 -10.22 -1.43 20.89
C VAL A 295 -11.50 -1.50 20.08
N VAL A 296 -12.56 -0.89 20.61
CA VAL A 296 -13.88 -0.86 19.98
C VAL A 296 -14.21 0.56 19.57
N CYS A 297 -14.50 0.75 18.28
CA CYS A 297 -15.04 2.00 17.79
C CYS A 297 -16.44 1.80 17.23
N PRO A 298 -17.49 2.22 17.96
CA PRO A 298 -18.85 2.13 17.45
C PRO A 298 -19.03 3.09 16.26
N GLY A 299 -20.04 2.83 15.45
CA GLY A 299 -20.43 3.72 14.36
C GLY A 299 -21.91 3.57 14.05
N THR A 300 -22.56 4.65 13.64
CA THR A 300 -23.91 4.60 13.09
C THR A 300 -23.79 4.45 11.58
N PRO A 301 -23.95 3.24 11.02
CA PRO A 301 -23.70 3.02 9.62
C PRO A 301 -24.56 3.97 8.77
N PRO A 302 -24.02 4.53 7.69
CA PRO A 302 -24.82 5.28 6.76
C PRO A 302 -25.92 4.35 6.23
N VAL A 303 -27.14 4.85 6.16
CA VAL A 303 -28.28 4.08 5.66
C VAL A 303 -28.91 4.79 4.48
N VAL A 304 -29.57 4.03 3.61
CA VAL A 304 -30.47 4.54 2.57
C VAL A 304 -31.87 4.05 2.91
N THR A 305 -32.84 4.96 2.91
CA THR A 305 -34.24 4.57 3.07
C THR A 305 -34.82 4.24 1.70
N VAL A 306 -35.47 3.10 1.55
CA VAL A 306 -36.20 2.74 0.33
C VAL A 306 -37.69 2.75 0.65
N SER A 307 -38.46 3.50 -0.14
CA SER A 307 -39.87 3.76 0.09
C SER A 307 -40.68 3.70 -1.22
N GLY A 308 -42.00 3.55 -1.09
CA GLY A 308 -42.91 3.47 -2.23
C GLY A 308 -43.20 2.04 -2.67
N GLU A 309 -43.38 1.83 -3.98
CA GLU A 309 -43.85 0.57 -4.57
C GLU A 309 -42.73 -0.48 -4.75
N VAL A 310 -42.11 -0.87 -3.63
CA VAL A 310 -41.12 -1.96 -3.56
C VAL A 310 -41.63 -3.07 -2.66
N THR A 311 -41.08 -4.28 -2.81
CA THR A 311 -41.56 -5.46 -2.06
C THR A 311 -41.42 -5.28 -0.55
N ASN A 312 -40.28 -4.77 -0.08
CA ASN A 312 -40.00 -4.54 1.34
C ASN A 312 -39.49 -3.10 1.54
N PRO A 313 -40.36 -2.10 1.71
CA PRO A 313 -39.92 -0.75 2.08
C PRO A 313 -39.19 -0.78 3.43
N GLY A 314 -38.12 -0.01 3.59
CA GLY A 314 -37.31 -0.06 4.81
C GLY A 314 -35.99 0.70 4.73
N ILE A 315 -35.19 0.50 5.77
CA ILE A 315 -33.86 1.10 5.91
C ILE A 315 -32.81 0.04 5.53
N TYR A 316 -31.92 0.40 4.62
CA TYR A 316 -30.90 -0.48 4.07
C TYR A 316 -29.50 0.07 4.33
N PRO A 317 -28.50 -0.77 4.66
CA PRO A 317 -27.12 -0.31 4.82
C PRO A 317 -26.59 0.32 3.53
N HIS A 318 -26.03 1.52 3.64
CA HIS A 318 -25.41 2.20 2.51
C HIS A 318 -24.15 1.45 2.06
N THR A 319 -24.02 1.30 0.74
CA THR A 319 -22.84 0.77 0.06
C THR A 319 -22.34 1.83 -0.92
N ALA A 320 -21.09 2.27 -0.76
CA ALA A 320 -20.50 3.32 -1.57
C ALA A 320 -20.45 2.92 -3.06
N GLY A 321 -20.73 3.87 -3.95
CA GLY A 321 -20.73 3.65 -5.40
C GLY A 321 -21.98 2.96 -5.94
N MET A 322 -22.93 2.56 -5.09
CA MET A 322 -24.16 1.91 -5.52
C MET A 322 -25.26 2.91 -5.82
N GLY A 323 -25.90 2.77 -6.99
CA GLY A 323 -27.05 3.58 -7.42
C GLY A 323 -28.38 3.10 -6.80
N ALA A 324 -29.46 3.83 -7.08
CA ALA A 324 -30.77 3.59 -6.46
C ALA A 324 -31.34 2.19 -6.76
N LEU A 325 -31.10 1.67 -7.96
CA LEU A 325 -31.59 0.36 -8.38
C LEU A 325 -31.05 -0.79 -7.51
N PHE A 326 -29.80 -0.70 -7.04
CA PHE A 326 -29.22 -1.69 -6.12
C PHE A 326 -30.04 -1.79 -4.82
N TYR A 327 -30.41 -0.65 -4.25
CA TYR A 327 -31.20 -0.62 -3.02
C TYR A 327 -32.65 -1.08 -3.24
N VAL A 328 -33.24 -0.79 -4.41
CA VAL A 328 -34.54 -1.36 -4.78
C VAL A 328 -34.47 -2.87 -4.89
N ASP A 329 -33.39 -3.43 -5.44
CA ASP A 329 -33.21 -4.88 -5.55
C ASP A 329 -33.01 -5.52 -4.17
N GLN A 330 -32.24 -4.87 -3.29
CA GLN A 330 -32.12 -5.26 -1.88
C GLN A 330 -33.47 -5.20 -1.13
N ALA A 331 -34.34 -4.28 -1.53
CA ALA A 331 -35.72 -4.20 -1.06
C ALA A 331 -36.67 -5.25 -1.67
N GLY A 332 -36.13 -6.25 -2.37
CA GLY A 332 -36.92 -7.32 -3.01
C GLY A 332 -37.52 -6.91 -4.36
N GLY A 333 -36.99 -5.85 -4.98
CA GLY A 333 -37.37 -5.37 -6.30
C GLY A 333 -38.65 -4.54 -6.33
N PHE A 334 -39.01 -4.12 -7.54
CA PHE A 334 -40.21 -3.32 -7.82
C PHE A 334 -41.49 -4.16 -7.78
N LEU A 335 -42.54 -3.63 -7.14
CA LEU A 335 -43.89 -4.19 -7.24
C LEU A 335 -44.48 -3.98 -8.65
N ARG A 336 -45.53 -4.76 -9.00
CA ARG A 336 -46.21 -4.63 -10.31
C ARG A 336 -46.77 -3.22 -10.54
N ALA A 337 -47.26 -2.60 -9.48
CA ALA A 337 -47.81 -1.25 -9.48
C ALA A 337 -46.74 -0.15 -9.53
N ALA A 338 -45.44 -0.48 -9.40
CA ALA A 338 -44.35 0.48 -9.40
C ALA A 338 -44.10 1.10 -10.78
N ARG A 339 -43.84 2.41 -10.80
CA ARG A 339 -43.36 3.15 -11.97
C ARG A 339 -41.84 3.30 -11.87
N ARG A 340 -41.12 2.51 -12.69
CA ARG A 340 -39.63 2.45 -12.68
C ARG A 340 -38.98 3.77 -13.09
N SER A 341 -39.42 4.37 -14.20
CA SER A 341 -38.87 5.60 -14.79
C SER A 341 -39.28 6.90 -14.09
N GLY A 342 -39.67 6.83 -12.82
CA GLY A 342 -39.92 8.00 -11.99
C GLY A 342 -39.35 7.82 -10.59
N THR A 343 -38.45 6.84 -10.43
CA THR A 343 -37.78 6.62 -9.15
C THR A 343 -36.94 7.85 -8.85
N SER A 344 -37.18 8.47 -7.71
CA SER A 344 -36.43 9.66 -7.29
C SER A 344 -35.62 9.36 -6.03
N VAL A 345 -34.54 10.11 -5.85
CA VAL A 345 -33.69 10.07 -4.68
C VAL A 345 -33.77 11.43 -4.01
N ARG A 346 -34.29 11.47 -2.78
CA ARG A 346 -34.18 12.63 -1.93
C ARG A 346 -32.84 12.58 -1.20
N LEU A 347 -31.98 13.56 -1.48
CA LEU A 347 -30.68 13.72 -0.87
C LEU A 347 -30.78 14.16 0.61
N PRO A 348 -29.72 13.99 1.42
CA PRO A 348 -29.73 14.40 2.83
C PRO A 348 -29.97 15.90 3.03
N GLU A 349 -29.55 16.71 2.04
CA GLU A 349 -29.72 18.17 2.01
C GLU A 349 -31.17 18.59 1.66
N GLY A 350 -32.00 17.64 1.20
CA GLY A 350 -33.42 17.84 0.93
C GLY A 350 -33.80 17.89 -0.56
N ASP A 351 -32.82 18.07 -1.45
CA ASP A 351 -33.05 18.08 -2.90
C ASP A 351 -33.50 16.72 -3.42
N GLU A 352 -34.38 16.73 -4.42
CA GLU A 352 -34.90 15.52 -5.06
C GLU A 352 -34.37 15.41 -6.49
N VAL A 353 -33.66 14.32 -6.78
CA VAL A 353 -32.98 14.06 -8.05
C VAL A 353 -33.54 12.78 -8.67
N ASP A 354 -33.59 12.69 -9.99
CA ASP A 354 -33.95 11.44 -10.66
C ASP A 354 -32.89 10.36 -10.37
N ALA A 355 -33.34 9.14 -10.10
CA ALA A 355 -32.46 8.01 -9.81
C ALA A 355 -31.53 7.68 -10.98
N ASP A 356 -31.94 7.90 -12.22
CA ASP A 356 -31.14 7.57 -13.41
C ASP A 356 -29.98 8.56 -13.62
N ASP A 357 -30.11 9.79 -13.12
CA ASP A 357 -29.07 10.83 -13.19
C ASP A 357 -28.02 10.72 -12.07
N LEU A 358 -28.27 9.87 -11.07
CA LEU A 358 -27.45 9.72 -9.88
C LEU A 358 -26.70 8.38 -9.89
N PRO A 359 -25.41 8.35 -10.30
CA PRO A 359 -24.66 7.09 -10.41
C PRO A 359 -24.45 6.39 -9.06
N SER A 360 -24.45 7.15 -7.96
CA SER A 360 -24.26 6.65 -6.60
C SER A 360 -25.16 7.42 -5.64
N VAL A 361 -25.97 6.70 -4.85
CA VAL A 361 -26.83 7.30 -3.83
C VAL A 361 -26.01 7.66 -2.59
N PRO A 362 -26.00 8.93 -2.13
CA PRO A 362 -25.32 9.31 -0.89
C PRO A 362 -25.96 8.68 0.35
N ALA A 363 -25.15 8.50 1.40
CA ALA A 363 -25.60 8.11 2.72
C ALA A 363 -26.70 9.04 3.26
N GLY A 364 -27.71 8.50 3.94
CA GLY A 364 -28.83 9.27 4.51
C GLY A 364 -29.94 9.63 3.51
N SER A 365 -29.76 9.31 2.23
CA SER A 365 -30.77 9.58 1.19
C SER A 365 -31.98 8.66 1.28
N SER A 366 -33.10 9.09 0.70
CA SER A 366 -34.32 8.30 0.57
C SER A 366 -34.65 8.03 -0.90
N VAL A 367 -34.59 6.78 -1.32
CA VAL A 367 -35.08 6.31 -2.62
C VAL A 367 -36.59 6.15 -2.55
N ASN A 368 -37.31 6.81 -3.45
CA ASN A 368 -38.75 6.75 -3.56
C ASN A 368 -39.14 6.16 -4.91
N VAL A 369 -39.87 5.05 -4.88
CA VAL A 369 -40.42 4.39 -6.06
C VAL A 369 -41.90 4.77 -6.18
N PRO A 370 -42.29 5.64 -7.13
CA PRO A 370 -43.68 6.05 -7.26
C PRO A 370 -44.55 4.94 -7.82
N ARG A 371 -45.86 5.06 -7.59
CA ARG A 371 -46.88 4.19 -8.18
C ARG A 371 -47.24 4.63 -9.59
N LYS A 372 -47.51 3.66 -10.47
CA LYS A 372 -48.13 3.90 -11.79
C LYS A 372 -49.53 4.47 -11.59
N MET A 373 -49.86 5.49 -12.38
CA MET A 373 -51.19 6.10 -12.38
C MET A 373 -52.27 5.11 -12.89
N MET A 374 -51.86 4.09 -13.66
CA MET A 374 -52.71 3.00 -14.13
C MET A 374 -51.91 1.68 -14.00
N VAL A 375 -52.43 0.71 -13.27
CA VAL A 375 -51.74 -0.58 -13.01
C VAL A 375 -52.23 -1.66 -13.97
N GLY A 376 -53.44 -1.53 -14.55
CA GLY A 376 -53.98 -2.44 -15.57
C GLY A 376 -55.16 -1.88 -16.37
N TRP A 377 -55.62 -2.64 -17.37
CA TRP A 377 -56.76 -2.29 -18.24
C TRP A 377 -58.13 -2.35 -17.52
N GLU A 378 -58.17 -2.86 -16.29
CA GLU A 378 -59.39 -2.94 -15.45
C GLU A 378 -59.69 -1.63 -14.70
N ASP A 379 -58.68 -0.80 -14.44
CA ASP A 379 -58.82 0.49 -13.75
C ASP A 379 -59.80 1.47 -14.45
N PRO A 380 -59.76 1.64 -15.80
CA PRO A 380 -60.75 2.47 -16.49
C PRO A 380 -62.17 1.87 -16.49
N LEU A 381 -62.33 0.54 -16.40
CA LEU A 381 -63.66 -0.07 -16.31
C LEU A 381 -64.36 0.29 -15.00
N LEU A 382 -63.63 0.41 -13.88
CA LEU A 382 -64.20 0.86 -12.60
C LEU A 382 -64.67 2.32 -12.65
N ILE A 383 -63.88 3.20 -13.30
CA ILE A 383 -64.27 4.61 -13.48
C ILE A 383 -65.45 4.73 -14.45
N ILE A 384 -65.45 3.96 -15.55
CA ILE A 384 -66.54 3.97 -16.53
C ILE A 384 -67.82 3.38 -15.94
N THR A 385 -67.74 2.31 -15.14
CA THR A 385 -68.92 1.72 -14.49
C THR A 385 -69.51 2.63 -13.42
N SER A 386 -68.70 3.37 -12.65
CA SER A 386 -69.24 4.36 -11.71
C SER A 386 -69.94 5.52 -12.43
N VAL A 387 -69.36 6.02 -13.53
CA VAL A 387 -69.99 7.06 -14.36
C VAL A 387 -71.25 6.53 -15.04
N ALA A 388 -71.23 5.31 -15.55
CA ALA A 388 -72.39 4.65 -16.15
C ALA A 388 -73.52 4.46 -15.12
N SER A 389 -73.20 4.11 -13.87
CA SER A 389 -74.17 3.98 -12.78
C SER A 389 -74.86 5.31 -12.47
N VAL A 390 -74.11 6.41 -12.46
CA VAL A 390 -74.66 7.77 -12.25
C VAL A 390 -75.53 8.21 -13.43
N ILE A 391 -75.11 7.93 -14.66
CA ILE A 391 -75.90 8.24 -15.86
C ILE A 391 -77.19 7.41 -15.89
N ILE A 392 -77.13 6.12 -15.55
CA ILE A 392 -78.30 5.24 -15.47
C ILE A 392 -79.26 5.72 -14.37
N ALA A 393 -78.75 6.10 -13.20
CA ALA A 393 -79.56 6.66 -12.12
C ALA A 393 -80.23 7.98 -12.52
N TRP A 394 -79.50 8.89 -13.18
CA TRP A 394 -80.05 10.14 -13.69
C TRP A 394 -81.14 9.91 -14.73
N LYS A 395 -80.91 9.00 -15.70
CA LYS A 395 -81.89 8.67 -16.74
C LYS A 395 -83.12 7.91 -16.22
N SER A 396 -83.07 7.35 -15.01
CA SER A 396 -84.22 6.71 -14.35
C SER A 396 -85.15 7.68 -13.61
N LEU A 397 -84.76 8.96 -13.52
CA LEU A 397 -85.54 10.03 -12.88
C LEU A 397 -86.34 10.88 -13.90
N GLU A 398 -86.13 10.67 -15.20
CA GLU A 398 -87.01 11.11 -16.30
C GLU A 398 -88.00 9.99 -16.64
#